data_AF-A0A969H8B1-F1
#
_entry.id   AF-A0A969H8B1-F1
#
_cell.length_a   1.000
_cell.length_b   1.000
_cell.length_c   1.000
_cell.angle_alpha   90.00
_cell.angle_beta   90.00
_cell.angle_gamma   90.00
#
_symmetry.space_group_name_H-M   'P 1'
#
loop_
_entity.id
_entity.type
_entity.pdbx_description
1 polymer ?
#
loop_
_entity_poly.entity_id
_entity_poly.type
_entity_poly.pdbx_seq_one_letter_code
_entity_poly.pdbx_strand_id
1 'polypeptide(L)'
;MRNKYLLPIIIISVLANLLLVWQVWAGSPDSPGAPNATSSYTLQDLYNRLNAGTAGTQSTFTEPAAGPGTGTMHTINEIMGVAPALDNTNGATVTQVMSGTTYWGSAKRGLGYL
;
A
#
# COMPACT_ATOMS: atom_id res chain seq x y z
N MET A 1 50.08 5.48 -28.82
CA MET A 1 50.47 6.73 -28.13
C MET A 1 49.79 6.74 -26.77
N ARG A 2 50.54 6.67 -25.66
CA ARG A 2 49.97 6.59 -24.31
C ARG A 2 49.45 7.98 -23.91
N ASN A 3 48.13 8.14 -23.86
CA ASN A 3 47.50 9.42 -23.58
C ASN A 3 47.66 9.77 -22.09
N LYS A 4 48.69 10.56 -21.79
CA LYS A 4 49.18 10.92 -20.43
C LYS A 4 48.13 11.64 -19.58
N TYR A 5 47.02 12.08 -20.17
CA TYR A 5 45.92 12.77 -19.50
C TYR A 5 44.78 11.84 -19.06
N LEU A 6 44.77 10.56 -19.45
CA LEU A 6 43.67 9.65 -19.08
C LEU A 6 43.58 9.40 -17.57
N LEU A 7 44.72 9.20 -16.92
CA LEU A 7 44.80 8.90 -15.49
C LEU A 7 44.31 10.07 -14.61
N PRO A 8 44.74 11.33 -14.83
CA PRO A 8 44.20 12.46 -14.05
C PRO A 8 42.72 12.73 -14.33
N ILE A 9 42.22 12.50 -15.55
CA ILE A 9 40.78 12.66 -15.86
C ILE A 9 39.93 11.66 -15.07
N ILE A 10 40.36 10.39 -14.98
CA ILE A 10 39.67 9.37 -14.19
C ILE A 10 39.66 9.75 -12.71
N ILE A 11 40.79 10.21 -12.17
CA ILE A 11 40.90 10.63 -10.77
C ILE A 11 39.96 11.80 -10.48
N ILE A 12 39.96 12.84 -11.34
CA ILE A 12 39.07 14.01 -11.19
C ILE A 12 37.60 13.59 -11.30
N SER A 13 37.26 12.71 -12.24
CA SER A 13 35.89 12.22 -12.39
C SER A 13 35.44 11.45 -11.15
N VAL A 14 36.28 10.60 -10.58
CA VAL A 14 35.95 9.85 -9.36
C VAL A 14 35.79 10.80 -8.16
N LEU A 15 36.68 11.78 -8.00
CA LEU A 15 36.58 12.81 -6.98
C LEU A 15 35.32 13.69 -7.13
N ALA A 16 34.94 14.04 -8.35
CA ALA A 16 33.73 14.80 -8.62
C ALA A 16 32.45 14.02 -8.27
N ASN A 17 32.41 12.71 -8.53
CA ASN A 17 31.26 11.87 -8.17
C ASN A 17 31.13 11.65 -6.66
N LEU A 18 32.25 11.62 -5.94
CA LEU A 18 32.26 11.52 -4.46
C LEU A 18 31.70 12.77 -3.77
N LEU A 19 31.66 13.92 -4.45
CA LEU A 19 31.08 15.16 -3.92
C LEU A 19 29.56 15.27 -4.14
N LEU A 20 28.96 14.36 -4.91
CA LEU A 20 27.54 14.38 -5.26
C LEU A 20 26.67 13.46 -4.39
N VAL A 21 27.19 12.96 -3.26
CA VAL A 21 26.38 12.18 -2.31
C VAL A 21 25.42 13.14 -1.60
N TRP A 22 24.26 13.34 -2.19
CA TRP A 22 23.16 14.06 -1.57
C TRP A 22 22.73 13.29 -0.31
N GLN A 23 22.77 13.97 0.83
CA GLN A 23 22.22 13.46 2.08
C GLN A 23 20.72 13.30 1.92
N VAL A 24 20.23 12.06 1.89
CA VAL A 24 18.80 11.79 1.93
C VAL A 24 18.39 11.86 3.40
N TRP A 25 17.74 12.95 3.78
CA TRP A 25 17.12 13.07 5.10
C TRP A 25 15.81 12.30 5.08
N ALA A 26 15.72 11.22 5.88
CA ALA A 26 14.53 10.37 5.96
C ALA A 26 13.32 11.02 6.67
N GLY A 27 13.38 12.33 6.95
CA GLY A 27 12.43 13.00 7.81
C GLY A 27 12.48 12.51 9.26
N SER A 28 11.72 13.17 10.13
CA SER A 28 11.46 12.64 11.47
C SER A 28 10.35 11.59 11.35
N PRO A 29 10.51 10.40 11.95
CA PRO A 29 9.37 9.50 12.11
C PRO A 29 8.29 10.21 12.92
N ASP A 30 7.04 10.14 12.46
CA ASP A 30 5.90 10.63 13.23
C ASP A 30 5.89 9.95 14.60
N SER A 31 5.62 10.72 15.66
CA SER A 31 5.43 10.14 17.00
C SER A 31 4.34 9.08 16.91
N PRO A 32 4.55 7.87 17.48
CA PRO A 32 3.43 6.96 17.66
C PRO A 32 2.35 7.72 18.46
N GLY A 33 1.10 7.64 18.00
CA GLY A 33 -0.03 8.21 18.75
C GLY A 33 -0.10 7.61 20.16
N ALA A 34 -0.91 8.21 21.03
CA ALA A 34 -1.13 7.65 22.36
C ALA A 34 -1.60 6.18 22.25
N PRO A 35 -1.22 5.28 23.18
CA PRO A 35 -1.59 3.85 23.10
C PRO A 35 -3.10 3.58 22.93
N ASN A 36 -3.94 4.48 23.45
CA ASN A 36 -5.40 4.44 23.37
C ASN A 36 -6.00 5.22 22.19
N ALA A 37 -5.18 5.82 21.33
CA ALA A 37 -5.63 6.56 20.15
C ALA A 37 -5.78 5.67 18.90
N THR A 38 -5.42 4.40 19.00
CA THR A 38 -5.53 3.47 17.87
C THR A 38 -6.99 3.09 17.65
N SER A 39 -7.50 3.39 16.45
CA SER A 39 -8.83 2.97 16.00
C SER A 39 -8.69 1.99 14.85
N SER A 40 -9.54 0.96 14.80
CA SER A 40 -9.49 -0.08 13.77
C SER A 40 -10.89 -0.55 13.39
N TYR A 41 -11.02 -1.09 12.18
CA TYR A 41 -12.25 -1.77 11.75
C TYR A 41 -12.31 -3.18 12.33
N THR A 42 -13.52 -3.69 12.56
CA THR A 42 -13.71 -5.09 12.96
C THR A 42 -13.72 -6.01 11.74
N LEU A 43 -13.50 -7.31 11.96
CA LEU A 43 -13.68 -8.31 10.91
C LEU A 43 -15.13 -8.35 10.38
N GLN A 44 -16.11 -8.02 11.22
CA GLN A 44 -17.52 -7.91 10.79
C GLN A 44 -17.72 -6.74 9.83
N ASP A 45 -17.08 -5.59 10.09
CA ASP A 45 -17.13 -4.44 9.19
C ASP A 45 -16.56 -4.80 7.81
N LEU A 46 -15.43 -5.52 7.80
CA LEU A 46 -14.83 -6.01 6.56
C LEU A 46 -15.75 -6.97 5.82
N TYR A 47 -16.37 -7.92 6.52
CA TYR A 47 -17.36 -8.83 5.92
C TYR A 47 -18.54 -8.06 5.32
N ASN A 48 -19.13 -7.12 6.07
CA ASN A 48 -20.26 -6.31 5.61
C ASN A 48 -19.91 -5.46 4.39
N ARG A 49 -18.68 -4.93 4.35
CA ARG A 49 -18.16 -4.18 3.21
C ARG A 49 -18.01 -5.06 1.97
N LEU A 50 -17.49 -6.28 2.13
CA LEU A 50 -17.32 -7.22 1.01
C LEU A 50 -18.66 -7.75 0.50
N ASN A 51 -19.56 -8.12 1.42
CA ASN A 51 -20.82 -8.77 1.09
C ASN A 51 -21.89 -7.80 0.55
N ALA A 52 -22.01 -6.60 1.14
CA ALA A 52 -23.10 -5.67 0.85
C ALA A 52 -22.64 -4.26 0.46
N GLY A 53 -21.33 -4.01 0.41
CA GLY A 53 -20.79 -2.67 0.16
C GLY A 53 -20.97 -1.69 1.33
N THR A 54 -21.52 -2.15 2.47
CA THR A 54 -21.77 -1.31 3.64
C THR A 54 -20.47 -0.73 4.19
N ALA A 55 -20.45 0.57 4.45
CA ALA A 55 -19.30 1.21 5.08
C ALA A 55 -19.21 0.78 6.55
N GLY A 56 -18.00 0.40 6.99
CA GLY A 56 -17.71 0.15 8.40
C GLY A 56 -17.43 1.44 9.16
N THR A 57 -17.40 1.34 10.49
CA THR A 57 -16.98 2.44 11.38
C THR A 57 -15.83 1.94 12.23
N GLN A 58 -14.76 2.74 12.35
CA GLN A 58 -13.65 2.36 13.23
C GLN A 58 -14.07 2.44 14.69
N SER A 59 -13.52 1.54 15.50
CA SER A 59 -13.68 1.52 16.95
C SER A 59 -12.31 1.54 17.63
N THR A 60 -12.24 2.16 18.81
CA THR A 60 -11.08 2.04 19.69
C THR A 60 -11.14 0.71 20.40
N PHE A 61 -9.99 0.07 20.59
CA PHE A 61 -9.93 -1.18 21.34
C PHE A 61 -10.49 -0.98 22.76
N THR A 62 -11.41 -1.85 23.16
CA THR A 62 -11.99 -1.90 24.49
C THR A 62 -11.79 -3.30 25.03
N GLU A 63 -11.21 -3.40 26.22
CA GLU A 63 -10.94 -4.70 26.86
C GLU A 63 -12.25 -5.50 27.02
N PRO A 64 -12.30 -6.76 26.59
CA PRO A 64 -13.47 -7.61 26.79
C PRO A 64 -13.75 -7.84 28.29
N ALA A 65 -15.01 -7.72 28.70
CA ALA A 65 -15.43 -7.99 30.08
C ALA A 65 -15.38 -9.49 30.47
N ALA A 66 -15.23 -10.38 29.48
CA ALA A 66 -15.14 -11.82 29.66
C ALA A 66 -14.18 -12.42 28.63
N GLY A 67 -13.64 -13.61 28.95
CA GLY A 67 -12.78 -14.37 28.04
C GLY A 67 -13.51 -14.81 26.75
N PRO A 68 -12.77 -15.35 25.77
CA PRO A 68 -13.34 -15.75 24.49
C PRO A 68 -14.43 -16.82 24.66
N GLY A 69 -15.65 -16.50 24.24
CA GLY A 69 -16.75 -17.45 24.12
C GLY A 69 -16.70 -18.22 22.81
N THR A 70 -17.75 -19.00 22.52
CA THR A 70 -17.97 -19.58 21.19
C THR A 70 -18.08 -18.43 20.18
N GLY A 71 -17.11 -18.31 19.28
CA GLY A 71 -17.03 -17.18 18.36
C GLY A 71 -18.28 -17.09 17.46
N THR A 72 -18.97 -15.95 17.51
CA THR A 72 -20.06 -15.61 16.58
C THR A 72 -19.55 -14.98 15.28
N MET A 73 -18.22 -14.86 15.14
CA MET A 73 -17.55 -14.26 14.00
C MET A 73 -17.49 -15.20 12.81
N HIS A 74 -17.63 -14.63 11.60
CA HIS A 74 -17.32 -15.33 10.36
C HIS A 74 -15.90 -15.87 10.36
N THR A 75 -15.75 -17.11 9.89
CA THR A 75 -14.46 -17.73 9.61
C THR A 75 -13.77 -17.00 8.46
N ILE A 76 -12.44 -17.09 8.42
CA ILE A 76 -11.66 -16.55 7.29
C ILE A 76 -12.09 -17.16 5.95
N ASN A 77 -12.54 -18.42 5.94
CA ASN A 77 -13.06 -19.08 4.74
C ASN A 77 -14.37 -18.42 4.25
N GLU A 78 -15.28 -18.08 5.17
CA GLU A 78 -16.52 -17.37 4.82
C GLU A 78 -16.24 -15.95 4.33
N ILE A 79 -15.27 -15.26 4.94
CA ILE A 79 -14.83 -13.93 4.50
C ILE A 79 -14.21 -14.01 3.09
N MET A 80 -13.37 -15.01 2.82
CA MET A 80 -12.83 -15.23 1.48
C MET A 80 -13.90 -15.64 0.47
N GLY A 81 -14.96 -16.33 0.91
CA GLY A 81 -16.09 -16.71 0.06
C GLY A 81 -16.90 -15.53 -0.47
N VAL A 82 -16.92 -14.40 0.25
CA VAL A 82 -17.57 -13.15 -0.19
C VAL A 82 -16.60 -12.18 -0.86
N ALA A 83 -15.30 -12.50 -0.91
CA ALA A 83 -14.34 -11.66 -1.61
C ALA A 83 -14.66 -11.64 -3.12
N PRO A 84 -14.57 -10.48 -3.78
CA PRO A 84 -14.80 -10.39 -5.21
C PRO A 84 -13.90 -11.35 -5.98
N ALA A 85 -14.48 -12.08 -6.93
CA ALA A 85 -13.70 -12.82 -7.90
C ALA A 85 -12.81 -11.85 -8.70
N LEU A 86 -11.68 -12.35 -9.19
CA LEU A 86 -10.85 -11.59 -10.10
C LEU A 86 -11.66 -11.24 -11.35
N ASP A 87 -11.95 -9.96 -11.55
CA ASP A 87 -12.60 -9.46 -12.76
C ASP A 87 -11.57 -8.86 -13.73
N ASN A 88 -11.18 -9.64 -14.73
CA ASN A 88 -10.32 -9.21 -15.83
C ASN A 88 -11.10 -8.67 -17.04
N THR A 89 -12.43 -8.64 -16.98
CA THR A 89 -13.30 -8.37 -18.13
C THR A 89 -14.02 -7.03 -17.98
N ASN A 90 -14.62 -6.76 -16.82
CA ASN A 90 -15.37 -5.54 -16.53
C ASN A 90 -14.69 -4.69 -15.43
N GLY A 91 -13.36 -4.80 -15.32
CA GLY A 91 -12.57 -3.87 -14.51
C GLY A 91 -12.94 -2.42 -14.84
N ALA A 92 -12.75 -1.52 -13.86
CA ALA A 92 -13.16 -0.13 -14.02
C ALA A 92 -12.66 0.44 -15.36
N THR A 93 -13.53 1.16 -16.05
CA THR A 93 -13.21 1.82 -17.31
C THR A 93 -12.63 3.21 -17.05
N VAL A 94 -11.98 3.79 -18.07
CA VAL A 94 -11.39 5.15 -17.99
C VAL A 94 -12.40 6.23 -17.61
N THR A 95 -13.69 5.99 -17.84
CA THR A 95 -14.77 6.93 -17.49
C THR A 95 -15.24 6.84 -16.05
N GLN A 96 -14.93 5.73 -15.36
CA GLN A 96 -15.33 5.47 -13.97
C GLN A 96 -14.21 5.82 -12.97
N VAL A 97 -13.03 6.18 -13.47
CA VAL A 97 -11.84 6.48 -12.68
C VAL A 97 -11.52 7.95 -12.82
N MET A 98 -11.36 8.66 -11.68
CA MET A 98 -11.03 10.08 -11.70
C MET A 98 -9.70 10.30 -12.44
N SER A 99 -9.66 11.35 -13.27
CA SER A 99 -8.46 11.73 -14.01
C SER A 99 -7.24 11.81 -13.08
N GLY A 100 -6.16 11.10 -13.43
CA GLY A 100 -4.92 11.06 -12.65
C GLY A 100 -4.85 9.98 -11.57
N THR A 101 -5.83 9.07 -11.48
CA THR A 101 -5.81 7.94 -10.52
C THR A 101 -5.52 6.60 -11.21
N THR A 102 -4.83 5.70 -10.52
CA THR A 102 -4.43 4.38 -11.03
C THR A 102 -5.41 3.30 -10.59
N TYR A 103 -5.77 2.39 -11.49
CA TYR A 103 -6.61 1.22 -11.20
C TYR A 103 -5.97 0.31 -10.13
N TRP A 104 -6.72 -0.04 -9.09
CA TRP A 104 -6.36 -1.15 -8.20
C TRP A 104 -7.00 -2.43 -8.72
N GLY A 105 -6.19 -3.36 -9.24
CA GLY A 105 -6.65 -4.64 -9.81
C GLY A 105 -6.25 -4.91 -11.27
N SER A 106 -5.60 -3.97 -11.96
CA SER A 106 -5.27 -4.10 -13.39
C SER A 106 -3.78 -4.36 -13.62
N ALA A 107 -3.30 -5.57 -13.38
CA ALA A 107 -1.96 -5.98 -13.82
C ALA A 107 -2.03 -7.22 -14.71
N LYS A 108 -2.37 -7.01 -16.00
CA LYS A 108 -1.71 -7.63 -17.17
C LYS A 108 -2.27 -7.16 -18.52
N ARG A 109 -2.54 -5.87 -18.70
CA ARG A 109 -2.54 -5.28 -20.04
C ARG A 109 -1.55 -4.13 -20.04
N GLY A 110 -0.35 -4.46 -20.49
CA GLY A 110 0.70 -3.49 -20.74
C GLY A 110 0.19 -2.39 -21.67
N LEU A 111 0.78 -1.22 -21.50
CA LEU A 111 0.64 -0.07 -22.38
C LEU A 111 0.84 -0.50 -23.83
N GLY A 112 -0.26 -0.73 -24.54
CA GLY A 112 -0.30 -0.96 -25.98
C GLY A 112 -0.83 0.31 -26.63
N TYR A 113 0.09 1.06 -27.21
CA TYR A 113 -0.14 2.24 -28.05
C TYR A 113 -1.27 2.02 -29.08
N LEU A 114 -2.17 3.01 -29.17
CA LEU A 114 -2.80 3.46 -30.41
C LEU A 114 -2.80 4.99 -30.40
#